data_AF-A0A9E3BR12-F1
#
_entry.id   AF-A0A9E3BR12-F1
#
_cell.length_a   1.000
_cell.length_b   1.000
_cell.length_c   1.000
_cell.angle_alpha   90.00
_cell.angle_beta   90.00
_cell.angle_gamma   90.00
#
_symmetry.space_group_name_H-M   'P 1'
#
loop_
_entity.id
_entity.type
_entity.pdbx_description
1 polymer ?
#
loop_
_entity_poly.entity_id
_entity_poly.type
_entity_poly.pdbx_seq_one_letter_code
_entity_poly.pdbx_strand_id
1 'polypeptide(L)'
;MTRHLGRFLRSALLLSAALLAAPRAHAQLPADARWRTLETPHFRVHFTEGLEPLARRAADRAERAHAQLSAALVRPPKGKVELVLTDNVDYSNGYATPLPTNRVVIYAHPPSDEPSLSFNDDWLQLVITHELTHIFHLDYAGGVWDDLRSVLGRSPVTFPETTSPPWLTEGLATYVESRLTRGGRVRGTIHEMELRTAVLEDAFFSIDRASGDPVLWPEGSARYVYGSLFVNHLAERYGPEKVSEFVRIVGGSLVPYLFDEAARRAFGISFTRAWGEWEDSLRARYRPLADSLRAAGFPEPEELTRRGRYALFPRFAPDGAALAYSASTGREETATRLLTPGGAARDLFPRTSTGPAAWLRDGRSLVYAQLDYRDPYRIFSDLYRADLGGRRARLTRGARIAEPDPSPDGRSVVAVQDVGGTNVLVRVDLATGAVRRLTQPSYDEQWSLPRWAPTGDRIAVARWRAGGYFDVVVLDPEGRVLRELTHDRAVDNEPAWSPDGRYVVFSSDRTGITDLYAYDLQ
;
A
#
# COMPACT_ATOMS: atom_id res chain seq x y z
N MET A 1 19.81 -58.81 12.04
CA MET A 1 19.96 -57.80 10.95
C MET A 1 18.71 -56.98 10.65
N THR A 2 17.51 -57.37 11.11
CA THR A 2 16.23 -56.73 10.74
C THR A 2 15.87 -55.45 11.52
N ARG A 3 16.47 -55.19 12.69
CA ARG A 3 16.20 -53.97 13.49
C ARG A 3 16.98 -52.72 13.06
N HIS A 4 18.11 -52.89 12.34
CA HIS A 4 18.91 -51.75 11.86
C HIS A 4 18.39 -51.18 10.53
N LEU A 5 17.78 -52.00 9.67
CA LEU A 5 17.19 -51.57 8.40
C LEU A 5 15.97 -50.64 8.61
N GLY A 6 15.13 -50.94 9.61
CA GLY A 6 13.94 -50.15 9.93
C GLY A 6 14.21 -48.77 10.52
N ARG A 7 15.34 -48.58 11.21
CA ARG A 7 15.77 -47.25 11.67
C ARG A 7 16.35 -46.41 10.54
N PHE A 8 17.10 -47.01 9.61
CA PHE A 8 17.63 -46.32 8.43
C PHE A 8 16.52 -45.87 7.47
N LEU A 9 15.51 -46.72 7.24
CA LEU A 9 14.34 -46.39 6.40
C LEU A 9 13.46 -45.29 7.01
N ARG A 10 13.28 -45.26 8.34
CA ARG A 10 12.52 -44.18 9.01
C ARG A 10 13.26 -42.84 9.00
N SER A 11 14.58 -42.83 9.16
CA SER A 11 15.39 -41.61 9.04
C SER A 11 15.43 -41.08 7.60
N ALA A 12 15.49 -41.97 6.60
CA ALA A 12 15.44 -41.59 5.18
C ALA A 12 14.07 -41.06 4.75
N LEU A 13 12.96 -41.62 5.29
CA LEU A 13 11.59 -41.14 5.06
C LEU A 13 11.30 -39.79 5.73
N LEU A 14 11.88 -39.52 6.91
CA LEU A 14 11.79 -38.21 7.57
C LEU A 14 12.63 -37.13 6.86
N LEU A 15 13.81 -37.49 6.33
CA LEU A 15 14.61 -36.57 5.51
C LEU A 15 13.94 -36.25 4.16
N SER A 16 13.26 -37.23 3.55
CA SER A 16 12.52 -37.02 2.28
C SER A 16 11.19 -36.31 2.48
N ALA A 17 10.51 -36.47 3.62
CA ALA A 17 9.35 -35.66 3.99
C ALA A 17 9.74 -34.19 4.27
N ALA A 18 10.91 -33.94 4.86
CA ALA A 18 11.45 -32.58 5.04
C ALA A 18 11.89 -31.93 3.70
N LEU A 19 12.33 -32.74 2.73
CA LEU A 19 12.64 -32.26 1.36
C LEU A 19 11.39 -32.04 0.49
N LEU A 20 10.29 -32.76 0.77
CA LEU A 20 8.99 -32.58 0.10
C LEU A 20 8.15 -31.44 0.70
N ALA A 21 8.50 -31.00 1.91
CA ALA A 21 8.00 -29.77 2.53
C ALA A 21 9.00 -28.61 2.38
N ALA A 22 9.84 -28.62 1.34
CA ALA A 22 10.49 -27.39 0.92
C ALA A 22 9.37 -26.39 0.61
N PRO A 23 9.28 -25.24 1.29
CA PRO A 23 8.37 -24.19 0.88
C PRO A 23 8.64 -23.96 -0.60
N ARG A 24 7.60 -23.90 -1.43
CA ARG A 24 7.78 -23.50 -2.83
C ARG A 24 8.52 -22.17 -2.77
N ALA A 25 9.77 -22.17 -3.21
CA ALA A 25 10.53 -20.96 -3.36
C ALA A 25 9.84 -20.15 -4.45
N HIS A 26 8.92 -19.27 -4.07
CA HIS A 26 8.47 -18.20 -4.92
C HIS A 26 9.65 -17.25 -5.02
N ALA A 27 10.51 -17.47 -6.02
CA ALA A 27 11.55 -16.53 -6.36
C ALA A 27 10.86 -15.25 -6.86
N GLN A 28 10.66 -14.30 -5.94
CA GLN A 28 10.06 -12.99 -6.22
C GLN A 28 11.01 -12.06 -6.98
N LEU A 29 12.28 -12.45 -7.13
CA LEU A 29 13.32 -11.64 -7.75
C LEU A 29 13.73 -12.23 -9.10
N PRO A 30 13.92 -11.40 -10.14
CA PRO A 30 14.33 -11.85 -11.47
C PRO A 30 15.73 -12.46 -11.44
N ALA A 31 15.80 -13.78 -11.68
CA ALA A 31 17.05 -14.54 -11.71
C ALA A 31 17.91 -14.21 -12.95
N ASP A 32 17.30 -13.69 -14.00
CA ASP A 32 17.91 -13.26 -15.26
C ASP A 32 18.36 -11.80 -15.24
N ALA A 33 18.08 -11.04 -14.16
CA ALA A 33 18.49 -9.65 -14.06
C ALA A 33 19.99 -9.51 -13.77
N ARG A 34 20.58 -8.43 -14.29
CA ARG A 34 21.94 -8.02 -13.95
C ARG A 34 21.91 -7.21 -12.66
N TRP A 35 22.41 -7.83 -11.60
CA TRP A 35 22.48 -7.23 -10.27
C TRP A 35 23.80 -6.49 -10.06
N ARG A 36 23.71 -5.32 -9.43
CA ARG A 36 24.86 -4.55 -8.95
C ARG A 36 24.67 -4.27 -7.46
N THR A 37 25.77 -4.06 -6.76
CA THR A 37 25.77 -3.77 -5.32
C THR A 37 26.55 -2.49 -5.07
N LEU A 38 25.96 -1.57 -4.32
CA LEU A 38 26.67 -0.49 -3.65
C LEU A 38 26.75 -0.81 -2.16
N GLU A 39 27.84 -0.43 -1.52
CA GLU A 39 28.02 -0.64 -0.08
C GLU A 39 28.07 0.69 0.66
N THR A 40 27.44 0.71 1.83
CA THR A 40 27.52 1.78 2.83
C THR A 40 28.01 1.19 4.16
N PRO A 41 28.17 1.97 5.24
CA PRO A 41 28.55 1.43 6.55
C PRO A 41 27.63 0.31 7.04
N HIS A 42 26.31 0.47 6.93
CA HIS A 42 25.32 -0.47 7.49
C HIS A 42 24.57 -1.30 6.44
N PHE A 43 24.76 -1.04 5.14
CA PHE A 43 23.99 -1.71 4.09
C PHE A 43 24.86 -2.24 2.94
N ARG A 44 24.39 -3.33 2.34
CA ARG A 44 24.68 -3.69 0.95
C ARG A 44 23.40 -3.48 0.16
N VAL A 45 23.40 -2.52 -0.75
CA VAL A 45 22.21 -2.19 -1.55
C VAL A 45 22.36 -2.85 -2.91
N HIS A 46 21.52 -3.85 -3.16
CA HIS A 46 21.43 -4.60 -4.41
C HIS A 46 20.36 -4.01 -5.31
N PHE A 47 20.68 -3.79 -6.57
CA PHE A 47 19.74 -3.23 -7.52
C PHE A 47 19.96 -3.78 -8.92
N THR A 48 18.89 -3.81 -9.71
CA THR A 48 18.94 -4.20 -11.12
C THR A 48 19.44 -3.03 -12.00
N GLU A 49 20.00 -3.35 -13.17
CA GLU A 49 20.46 -2.36 -14.15
C GLU A 49 19.40 -1.28 -14.44
N GLY A 50 19.81 0.00 -14.47
CA GLY A 50 18.91 1.16 -14.63
C GLY A 50 18.44 1.81 -13.32
N LEU A 51 18.49 1.10 -12.18
CA LEU A 51 18.06 1.62 -10.88
C LEU A 51 19.17 2.29 -10.05
N GLU A 52 20.36 2.50 -10.61
CA GLU A 52 21.49 3.08 -9.85
C GLU A 52 21.17 4.44 -9.19
N PRO A 53 20.48 5.39 -9.85
CA PRO A 53 20.09 6.65 -9.21
C PRO A 53 19.16 6.43 -8.01
N LEU A 54 18.17 5.54 -8.15
CA LEU A 54 17.26 5.17 -7.07
C LEU A 54 18.01 4.46 -5.93
N ALA A 55 18.94 3.58 -6.25
CA ALA A 55 19.75 2.86 -5.28
C ALA A 55 20.61 3.79 -4.42
N ARG A 56 21.19 4.84 -5.03
CA ARG A 56 21.94 5.87 -4.29
C ARG A 56 21.04 6.66 -3.34
N ARG A 57 19.82 7.01 -3.77
CA ARG A 57 18.81 7.64 -2.90
C ARG A 57 18.41 6.72 -1.76
N ALA A 58 18.11 5.44 -2.05
CA ALA A 58 17.74 4.46 -1.04
C ALA A 58 18.83 4.26 0.00
N ALA A 59 20.10 4.18 -0.42
CA ALA A 59 21.25 4.04 0.46
C ALA A 59 21.36 5.18 1.48
N ASP A 60 21.23 6.41 1.01
CA ASP A 60 21.26 7.62 1.83
C ASP A 60 20.06 7.67 2.82
N ARG A 61 18.88 7.25 2.39
CA ARG A 61 17.66 7.16 3.21
C ARG A 61 17.73 6.03 4.25
N ALA A 62 18.32 4.90 3.88
CA ALA A 62 18.55 3.75 4.76
C ALA A 62 19.56 4.07 5.87
N GLU A 63 20.66 4.76 5.57
CA GLU A 63 21.62 5.20 6.59
C GLU A 63 20.99 6.17 7.59
N ARG A 64 20.15 7.12 7.12
CA ARG A 64 19.38 7.99 8.02
C ARG A 64 18.38 7.21 8.88
N ALA A 65 17.59 6.33 8.27
CA ALA A 65 16.61 5.51 8.99
C ALA A 65 17.30 4.64 10.04
N HIS A 66 18.44 4.02 9.71
CA HIS A 66 19.24 3.23 10.64
C HIS A 66 19.71 4.05 11.85
N ALA A 67 20.23 5.26 11.63
CA ALA A 67 20.65 6.15 12.71
C ALA A 67 19.47 6.57 13.60
N GLN A 68 18.32 6.91 13.00
CA GLN A 68 17.12 7.31 13.74
C GLN A 68 16.55 6.13 14.56
N LEU A 69 16.45 4.93 13.97
CA LEU A 69 15.98 3.72 14.66
C LEU A 69 16.90 3.31 15.82
N SER A 70 18.22 3.41 15.61
CA SER A 70 19.21 3.14 16.66
C SER A 70 19.05 4.06 17.87
N ALA A 71 18.63 5.30 17.63
CA ALA A 71 18.38 6.28 18.70
C ALA A 71 17.00 6.12 19.34
N ALA A 72 15.97 5.73 18.57
CA ALA A 72 14.58 5.81 18.99
C ALA A 72 13.94 4.48 19.43
N LEU A 73 14.38 3.35 18.87
CA LEU A 73 13.70 2.06 19.05
C LEU A 73 14.54 1.10 19.91
N VAL A 74 15.57 0.48 19.33
CA VAL A 74 16.46 -0.47 20.01
C VAL A 74 17.85 -0.40 19.39
N ARG A 75 18.82 -1.06 20.02
CA ARG A 75 20.16 -1.19 19.45
C ARG A 75 20.11 -1.83 18.04
N PRO A 76 21.01 -1.44 17.13
CA PRO A 76 20.98 -1.93 15.76
C PRO A 76 21.28 -3.44 15.66
N PRO A 77 20.80 -4.09 14.58
CA PRO A 77 21.16 -5.47 14.27
C PRO A 77 22.68 -5.64 14.07
N LYS A 78 23.18 -6.86 14.26
CA LYS A 78 24.59 -7.17 14.00
C LYS A 78 24.83 -7.35 12.48
N GLY A 79 25.85 -6.66 11.96
CA GLY A 79 26.27 -6.78 10.56
C GLY A 79 25.50 -5.86 9.61
N LYS A 80 25.79 -5.98 8.30
CA LYS A 80 25.10 -5.18 7.27
C LYS A 80 23.73 -5.77 6.94
N VAL A 81 22.77 -4.90 6.66
CA VAL A 81 21.45 -5.27 6.13
C VAL A 81 21.52 -5.34 4.60
N GLU A 82 20.98 -6.41 4.02
CA GLU A 82 20.87 -6.58 2.57
C GLU A 82 19.62 -5.83 2.08
N LEU A 83 19.79 -4.68 1.43
CA LEU A 83 18.70 -3.86 0.90
C LEU A 83 18.55 -4.12 -0.61
N VAL A 84 17.46 -4.74 -1.03
CA VAL A 84 17.21 -5.11 -2.43
C VAL A 84 16.18 -4.17 -3.04
N LEU A 85 16.54 -3.51 -4.14
CA LEU A 85 15.63 -2.72 -4.97
C LEU A 85 15.38 -3.43 -6.29
N THR A 86 14.12 -3.60 -6.64
CA THR A 86 13.73 -4.27 -7.90
C THR A 86 12.51 -3.60 -8.51
N ASP A 87 12.46 -3.60 -9.85
CA ASP A 87 11.42 -2.94 -10.65
C ASP A 87 10.73 -3.98 -11.56
N ASN A 88 10.44 -5.15 -10.99
CA ASN A 88 9.88 -6.30 -11.69
C ASN A 88 8.36 -6.42 -11.55
N VAL A 89 7.73 -5.58 -10.73
CA VAL A 89 6.28 -5.57 -10.52
C VAL A 89 5.72 -4.14 -10.53
N ASP A 90 4.50 -3.98 -11.06
CA ASP A 90 3.80 -2.69 -11.19
C ASP A 90 2.77 -2.50 -10.07
N TYR A 91 3.21 -2.69 -8.83
CA TYR A 91 2.46 -2.33 -7.63
C TYR A 91 3.43 -2.00 -6.50
N SER A 92 3.06 -1.07 -5.62
CA SER A 92 3.91 -0.69 -4.48
C SER A 92 3.91 -1.75 -3.40
N ASN A 93 5.09 -2.19 -2.98
CA ASN A 93 5.25 -3.00 -1.78
C ASN A 93 6.69 -2.98 -1.26
N GLY A 94 6.83 -3.34 0.01
CA GLY A 94 8.09 -3.66 0.67
C GLY A 94 7.91 -4.89 1.55
N TYR A 95 9.00 -5.60 1.83
CA TYR A 95 8.99 -6.58 2.90
C TYR A 95 10.39 -6.77 3.49
N ALA A 96 10.41 -7.12 4.77
CA ALA A 96 11.61 -7.42 5.52
C ALA A 96 11.59 -8.84 6.06
N THR A 97 12.77 -9.44 6.18
CA THR A 97 12.96 -10.68 6.92
C THR A 97 14.28 -10.62 7.68
N PRO A 98 14.32 -11.04 8.95
CA PRO A 98 15.58 -11.25 9.66
C PRO A 98 16.25 -12.57 9.24
N LEU A 99 15.55 -13.48 8.56
CA LEU A 99 16.05 -14.82 8.26
C LEU A 99 16.23 -15.08 6.75
N PRO A 100 17.30 -15.78 6.34
CA PRO A 100 18.47 -16.18 7.15
C PRO A 100 19.41 -15.01 7.47
N THR A 101 19.29 -13.91 6.72
CA THR A 101 20.01 -12.65 6.90
C THR A 101 19.00 -11.52 7.01
N ASN A 102 19.39 -10.43 7.67
CA ASN A 102 18.59 -9.20 7.68
C ASN A 102 18.50 -8.66 6.26
N ARG A 103 17.32 -8.80 5.66
CA ARG A 103 17.06 -8.42 4.27
C ARG A 103 15.79 -7.60 4.18
N VAL A 104 15.88 -6.49 3.49
CA VAL A 104 14.75 -5.64 3.09
C VAL A 104 14.65 -5.69 1.57
N VAL A 105 13.45 -5.86 1.05
CA VAL A 105 13.17 -5.82 -0.39
C VAL A 105 12.11 -4.76 -0.64
N ILE A 106 12.38 -3.87 -1.59
CA ILE A 106 11.48 -2.78 -1.97
C ILE A 106 11.23 -2.84 -3.47
N TYR A 107 9.95 -2.80 -3.85
CA TYR A 107 9.56 -2.61 -5.23
C TYR A 107 9.63 -1.14 -5.60
N ALA A 108 10.26 -0.86 -6.73
CA ALA A 108 10.56 0.51 -7.17
C ALA A 108 9.31 1.30 -7.56
N HIS A 109 8.19 0.64 -7.82
CA HIS A 109 6.91 1.27 -8.17
C HIS A 109 6.50 2.30 -7.10
N PRO A 110 6.26 3.57 -7.48
CA PRO A 110 5.80 4.61 -6.55
C PRO A 110 4.34 4.36 -6.10
N PRO A 111 3.91 4.81 -4.91
CA PRO A 111 2.60 4.50 -4.34
C PRO A 111 1.49 5.37 -4.94
N SER A 112 1.40 5.43 -6.26
CA SER A 112 0.35 6.17 -6.98
C SER A 112 -1.01 5.49 -6.91
N ASP A 113 -1.05 4.20 -6.59
CA ASP A 113 -2.24 3.34 -6.64
C ASP A 113 -2.77 2.92 -5.26
N GLU A 114 -2.11 3.33 -4.17
CA GLU A 114 -2.46 2.96 -2.79
C GLU A 114 -2.78 4.19 -1.93
N PRO A 115 -4.08 4.52 -1.72
CA PRO A 115 -4.50 5.71 -0.99
C PRO A 115 -3.94 5.81 0.42
N SER A 116 -3.76 4.68 1.13
CA SER A 116 -3.22 4.71 2.49
C SER A 116 -1.77 5.21 2.55
N LEU A 117 -1.03 5.10 1.44
CA LEU A 117 0.38 5.52 1.33
C LEU A 117 0.56 6.94 0.76
N SER A 118 -0.54 7.61 0.40
CA SER A 118 -0.53 8.96 -0.17
C SER A 118 0.05 10.02 0.77
N PHE A 119 -0.09 9.84 2.09
CA PHE A 119 0.44 10.77 3.08
C PHE A 119 1.95 10.53 3.35
N ASN A 120 2.80 10.87 2.37
CA ASN A 120 4.26 10.74 2.48
C ASN A 120 4.98 12.00 1.96
N ASP A 121 6.07 12.38 2.61
CA ASP A 121 6.97 13.45 2.17
C ASP A 121 8.08 12.96 1.23
N ASP A 122 8.45 11.69 1.39
CA ASP A 122 9.35 10.92 0.54
C ASP A 122 8.98 9.43 0.70
N TRP A 123 8.37 8.86 -0.32
CA TRP A 123 7.95 7.44 -0.32
C TRP A 123 9.09 6.50 0.07
N LEU A 124 10.28 6.71 -0.50
CA LEU A 124 11.41 5.82 -0.29
C LEU A 124 11.91 5.90 1.16
N GLN A 125 11.92 7.09 1.77
CA GLN A 125 12.18 7.24 3.20
C GLN A 125 11.15 6.47 4.04
N LEU A 126 9.86 6.62 3.72
CA LEU A 126 8.77 6.02 4.47
C LEU A 126 8.88 4.49 4.47
N VAL A 127 8.92 3.88 3.28
CA VAL A 127 8.99 2.42 3.14
C VAL A 127 10.28 1.84 3.71
N ILE A 128 11.43 2.49 3.52
CA ILE A 128 12.69 2.02 4.13
C ILE A 128 12.60 2.08 5.65
N THR A 129 12.03 3.13 6.23
CA THR A 129 11.89 3.25 7.69
C THR A 129 10.95 2.18 8.23
N HIS A 130 9.86 1.89 7.52
CA HIS A 130 8.94 0.79 7.84
C HIS A 130 9.65 -0.56 7.86
N GLU A 131 10.25 -0.95 6.73
CA GLU A 131 10.89 -2.26 6.59
C GLU A 131 12.11 -2.43 7.50
N LEU A 132 12.86 -1.36 7.73
CA LEU A 132 13.98 -1.39 8.65
C LEU A 132 13.52 -1.47 10.11
N THR A 133 12.32 -0.97 10.45
CA THR A 133 11.72 -1.19 11.77
C THR A 133 11.47 -2.67 12.00
N HIS A 134 10.99 -3.42 11.00
CA HIS A 134 10.86 -4.87 11.10
C HIS A 134 12.20 -5.55 11.38
N ILE A 135 13.28 -5.11 10.75
CA ILE A 135 14.63 -5.64 11.05
C ILE A 135 15.03 -5.33 12.49
N PHE A 136 14.91 -4.08 12.94
CA PHE A 136 15.28 -3.69 14.31
C PHE A 136 14.43 -4.41 15.35
N HIS A 137 13.13 -4.58 15.09
CA HIS A 137 12.19 -5.25 15.98
C HIS A 137 12.43 -6.77 15.98
N LEU A 138 12.29 -7.43 14.84
CA LEU A 138 12.29 -8.89 14.78
C LEU A 138 13.69 -9.50 15.01
N ASP A 139 14.78 -8.81 14.63
CA ASP A 139 16.14 -9.26 14.94
C ASP A 139 16.50 -9.05 16.41
N TYR A 140 15.79 -8.19 17.15
CA TYR A 140 16.14 -7.88 18.52
C TYR A 140 16.02 -9.13 19.42
N ALA A 141 17.09 -9.39 20.17
CA ALA A 141 17.21 -10.49 21.11
C ALA A 141 18.11 -10.02 22.23
N GLY A 142 17.65 -10.07 23.48
CA GLY A 142 18.42 -9.65 24.66
C GLY A 142 18.67 -10.79 25.63
N GLY A 143 19.78 -10.70 26.38
CA GLY A 143 20.09 -11.62 27.49
C GLY A 143 20.26 -13.05 27.00
N VAL A 144 19.45 -13.98 27.53
CA VAL A 144 19.51 -15.40 27.19
C VAL A 144 19.43 -15.68 25.68
N TRP A 145 18.73 -14.83 24.92
CA TRP A 145 18.59 -14.99 23.47
C TRP A 145 19.87 -14.60 22.72
N ASP A 146 20.63 -13.61 23.21
CA ASP A 146 21.95 -13.28 22.66
C ASP A 146 22.91 -14.46 22.84
N ASP A 147 22.93 -15.04 24.05
CA ASP A 147 23.76 -16.19 24.39
C ASP A 147 23.38 -17.40 23.52
N LEU A 148 22.08 -17.67 23.38
CA LEU A 148 21.59 -18.75 22.54
C LEU A 148 21.96 -18.53 21.06
N ARG A 149 21.86 -17.31 20.56
CA ARG A 149 22.22 -16.95 19.18
C ARG A 149 23.74 -17.03 18.94
N SER A 150 24.56 -16.89 19.97
CA SER A 150 26.01 -17.11 19.86
C SER A 150 26.39 -18.57 19.60
N VAL A 151 25.55 -19.52 20.07
CA VAL A 151 25.77 -20.96 19.92
C VAL A 151 25.03 -21.53 18.72
N LEU A 152 23.74 -21.21 18.60
CA LEU A 152 22.85 -21.77 17.56
C LEU A 152 22.79 -20.91 16.30
N GLY A 153 23.48 -19.76 16.28
CA GLY A 153 23.40 -18.80 15.19
C GLY A 153 21.99 -18.25 15.01
N ARG A 154 21.69 -17.81 13.78
CA ARG A 154 20.40 -17.24 13.36
C ARG A 154 19.33 -18.33 13.12
N SER A 155 19.21 -19.29 14.04
CA SER A 155 18.12 -20.28 14.02
C SER A 155 16.77 -19.61 14.34
N PRO A 156 15.64 -19.97 13.70
CA PRO A 156 14.34 -19.32 13.93
C PRO A 156 13.92 -19.24 15.41
N VAL A 157 14.31 -20.22 16.23
CA VAL A 157 13.99 -20.25 17.66
C VAL A 157 14.74 -19.21 18.50
N THR A 158 15.76 -18.54 17.95
CA THR A 158 16.52 -17.49 18.64
C THR A 158 16.00 -16.07 18.36
N PHE A 159 14.80 -15.94 17.78
CA PHE A 159 14.16 -14.66 17.42
C PHE A 159 12.86 -14.49 18.23
N PRO A 160 12.95 -14.07 19.50
CA PRO A 160 11.78 -14.00 20.40
C PRO A 160 10.63 -13.15 19.83
N GLU A 161 10.96 -12.05 19.17
CA GLU A 161 10.01 -11.10 18.59
C GLU A 161 9.23 -11.64 17.38
N THR A 162 9.64 -12.78 16.80
CA THR A 162 8.86 -13.44 15.73
C THR A 162 7.55 -14.06 16.21
N THR A 163 7.33 -14.09 17.53
CA THR A 163 6.06 -14.50 18.15
C THR A 163 5.06 -13.36 18.30
N SER A 164 5.45 -12.12 17.98
CA SER A 164 4.59 -10.93 18.06
C SER A 164 3.38 -11.03 17.12
N PRO A 165 2.17 -10.68 17.59
CA PRO A 165 0.97 -10.73 16.75
C PRO A 165 1.06 -9.71 15.60
N PRO A 166 0.36 -9.94 14.47
CA PRO A 166 0.46 -9.09 13.29
C PRO A 166 0.16 -7.61 13.56
N TRP A 167 -0.84 -7.29 14.40
CA TRP A 167 -1.13 -5.90 14.76
C TRP A 167 0.05 -5.22 15.45
N LEU A 168 0.83 -5.94 16.25
CA LEU A 168 1.99 -5.38 16.94
C LEU A 168 3.15 -5.21 15.97
N THR A 169 3.43 -6.24 15.16
CA THR A 169 4.53 -6.23 14.18
C THR A 169 4.34 -5.11 13.14
N GLU A 170 3.21 -5.08 12.45
CA GLU A 170 2.93 -4.06 11.43
C GLU A 170 2.56 -2.71 12.05
N GLY A 171 1.84 -2.72 13.18
CA GLY A 171 1.47 -1.52 13.89
C GLY A 171 2.67 -0.75 14.43
N LEU A 172 3.65 -1.46 15.01
CA LEU A 172 4.90 -0.84 15.46
C LEU A 172 5.67 -0.21 14.30
N ALA A 173 5.84 -0.94 13.18
CA ALA A 173 6.53 -0.42 12.01
C ALA A 173 5.84 0.83 11.43
N THR A 174 4.50 0.82 11.38
CA THR A 174 3.67 1.92 10.89
C THR A 174 3.62 3.12 11.85
N TYR A 175 3.68 2.88 13.16
CA TYR A 175 3.85 3.94 14.14
C TYR A 175 5.23 4.59 14.02
N VAL A 176 6.29 3.77 13.93
CA VAL A 176 7.67 4.25 13.87
C VAL A 176 7.96 5.00 12.57
N GLU A 177 7.49 4.53 11.41
CA GLU A 177 7.62 5.28 10.15
C GLU A 177 6.99 6.68 10.28
N SER A 178 5.81 6.77 10.89
CA SER A 178 5.05 8.03 11.02
C SER A 178 5.67 8.96 12.05
N ARG A 179 6.35 8.40 13.04
CA ARG A 179 7.08 9.15 14.06
C ARG A 179 8.39 9.73 13.51
N LEU A 180 9.14 8.94 12.72
CA LEU A 180 10.50 9.28 12.29
C LEU A 180 10.57 10.01 10.94
N THR A 181 9.47 10.05 10.19
CA THR A 181 9.32 10.83 8.96
C THR A 181 8.41 12.05 9.16
N ARG A 182 8.29 12.92 8.14
CA ARG A 182 7.37 14.07 8.21
C ARG A 182 5.95 13.68 7.81
N GLY A 183 5.80 12.68 6.94
CA GLY A 183 4.54 12.02 6.63
C GLY A 183 4.26 10.80 7.51
N GLY A 184 3.57 9.81 6.92
CA GLY A 184 3.28 8.50 7.50
C GLY A 184 1.81 8.27 7.84
N ARG A 185 1.43 6.99 7.83
CA ARG A 185 0.03 6.54 7.88
C ARG A 185 -0.72 6.92 9.16
N VAL A 186 -0.04 7.05 10.30
CA VAL A 186 -0.67 7.51 11.55
C VAL A 186 -1.06 8.99 11.50
N ARG A 187 -0.35 9.79 10.68
CA ARG A 187 -0.65 11.22 10.48
C ARG A 187 -1.66 11.46 9.35
N GLY A 188 -1.84 10.48 8.47
CA GLY A 188 -2.83 10.50 7.41
C GLY A 188 -4.25 10.26 7.95
N THR A 189 -5.24 10.60 7.13
CA THR A 189 -6.66 10.56 7.51
C THR A 189 -7.34 9.23 7.20
N ILE A 190 -6.73 8.37 6.37
CA ILE A 190 -7.30 7.08 5.94
C ILE A 190 -7.44 6.09 7.10
N HIS A 191 -6.37 5.84 7.88
CA HIS A 191 -6.45 4.93 9.03
C HIS A 191 -7.46 5.41 10.07
N GLU A 192 -7.50 6.72 10.34
CA GLU A 192 -8.47 7.30 11.26
C GLU A 192 -9.90 7.16 10.73
N MET A 193 -10.12 7.32 9.43
CA MET A 193 -11.41 7.10 8.79
C MET A 193 -11.87 5.63 8.96
N GLU A 194 -11.00 4.67 8.67
CA GLU A 194 -11.33 3.24 8.81
C GLU A 194 -11.65 2.87 10.27
N LEU A 195 -10.83 3.35 11.22
CA LEU A 195 -11.06 3.12 12.65
C LEU A 195 -12.38 3.77 13.11
N ARG A 196 -12.64 5.02 12.69
CA ARG A 196 -13.88 5.73 13.01
C ARG A 196 -15.10 4.99 12.49
N THR A 197 -15.08 4.52 11.25
CA THR A 197 -16.17 3.71 10.68
C THR A 197 -16.41 2.46 11.51
N ALA A 198 -15.37 1.70 11.85
CA ALA A 198 -15.52 0.50 12.67
C ALA A 198 -16.14 0.79 14.05
N VAL A 199 -15.80 1.92 14.68
CA VAL A 199 -16.39 2.33 15.96
C VAL A 199 -17.86 2.75 15.82
N LEU A 200 -18.18 3.54 14.79
CA LEU A 200 -19.53 4.07 14.56
C LEU A 200 -20.53 2.99 14.13
N GLU A 201 -20.06 1.93 13.47
CA GLU A 201 -20.86 0.77 13.07
C GLU A 201 -20.87 -0.35 14.13
N ASP A 202 -20.33 -0.10 15.33
CA ASP A 202 -20.19 -1.10 16.40
C ASP A 202 -19.47 -2.38 15.94
N ALA A 203 -18.54 -2.24 14.99
CA ALA A 203 -17.74 -3.30 14.37
C ALA A 203 -16.26 -3.31 14.81
N PHE A 204 -15.92 -2.55 15.85
CA PHE A 204 -14.55 -2.45 16.39
C PHE A 204 -13.99 -3.82 16.79
N PHE A 205 -12.74 -4.11 16.40
CA PHE A 205 -12.12 -5.39 16.69
C PHE A 205 -11.61 -5.45 18.14
N SER A 206 -11.98 -6.53 18.85
CA SER A 206 -11.27 -6.97 20.06
C SER A 206 -9.79 -7.25 19.73
N ILE A 207 -8.91 -7.11 20.73
CA ILE A 207 -7.48 -7.40 20.57
C ILE A 207 -7.19 -8.83 20.07
N ASP A 208 -7.99 -9.82 20.48
CA ASP A 208 -7.85 -11.21 20.02
C ASP A 208 -8.09 -11.34 18.51
N ARG A 209 -9.12 -10.65 18.01
CA ARG A 209 -9.44 -10.58 16.58
C ARG A 209 -8.36 -9.84 15.79
N ALA A 210 -7.84 -8.74 16.32
CA ALA A 210 -6.74 -8.01 15.71
C ALA A 210 -5.41 -8.80 15.72
N SER A 211 -5.28 -9.78 16.63
CA SER A 211 -4.10 -10.67 16.71
C SER A 211 -4.14 -11.83 15.71
N GLY A 212 -5.27 -12.09 15.06
CA GLY A 212 -5.40 -13.08 14.00
C GLY A 212 -5.27 -12.49 12.59
N ASP A 213 -5.72 -13.26 11.60
CA ASP A 213 -5.91 -12.81 10.21
C ASP A 213 -7.41 -12.58 9.94
N PRO A 214 -7.95 -11.38 10.24
CA PRO A 214 -9.37 -11.14 10.10
C PRO A 214 -9.80 -11.18 8.62
N VAL A 215 -10.93 -11.85 8.36
CA VAL A 215 -11.57 -11.91 7.02
C VAL A 215 -12.68 -10.88 6.85
N LEU A 216 -13.08 -10.24 7.95
CA LEU A 216 -14.04 -9.13 7.98
C LEU A 216 -13.31 -7.82 7.76
N TRP A 217 -13.96 -6.86 7.12
CA TRP A 217 -13.46 -5.50 6.93
C TRP A 217 -13.00 -4.88 8.27
N PRO A 218 -11.83 -4.21 8.34
CA PRO A 218 -10.91 -3.86 7.24
C PRO A 218 -9.84 -4.92 6.92
N GLU A 219 -10.04 -6.18 7.31
CA GLU A 219 -9.25 -7.35 6.90
C GLU A 219 -7.74 -7.22 7.19
N GLY A 220 -6.90 -7.48 6.19
CA GLY A 220 -5.46 -7.36 6.26
C GLY A 220 -5.01 -5.97 6.73
N SER A 221 -5.76 -4.90 6.43
CA SER A 221 -5.45 -3.54 6.86
C SER A 221 -5.57 -3.37 8.38
N ALA A 222 -6.35 -4.21 9.07
CA ALA A 222 -6.56 -4.09 10.52
C ALA A 222 -5.25 -4.10 11.32
N ARG A 223 -4.23 -4.87 10.87
CA ARG A 223 -2.91 -4.92 11.52
C ARG A 223 -2.17 -3.58 11.47
N TYR A 224 -2.36 -2.82 10.39
CA TYR A 224 -1.78 -1.49 10.21
C TYR A 224 -2.63 -0.44 10.93
N VAL A 225 -3.95 -0.42 10.71
CA VAL A 225 -4.87 0.57 11.25
C VAL A 225 -4.94 0.51 12.77
N TYR A 226 -5.41 -0.63 13.31
CA TYR A 226 -5.58 -0.77 14.75
C TYR A 226 -4.23 -0.79 15.45
N GLY A 227 -3.28 -1.53 14.89
CA GLY A 227 -1.96 -1.68 15.49
C GLY A 227 -1.23 -0.35 15.64
N SER A 228 -1.14 0.44 14.57
CA SER A 228 -0.39 1.70 14.61
C SER A 228 -1.07 2.78 15.43
N LEU A 229 -2.40 2.90 15.36
CA LEU A 229 -3.16 3.87 16.14
C LEU A 229 -3.19 3.50 17.63
N PHE A 230 -3.20 2.19 17.96
CA PHE A 230 -3.08 1.75 19.35
C PHE A 230 -1.67 2.00 19.91
N VAL A 231 -0.61 1.67 19.17
CA VAL A 231 0.77 1.98 19.58
C VAL A 231 0.95 3.49 19.73
N ASN A 232 0.39 4.30 18.82
CA ASN A 232 0.38 5.76 18.95
C ASN A 232 -0.35 6.22 20.22
N HIS A 233 -1.54 5.68 20.51
CA HIS A 233 -2.28 5.97 21.74
C HIS A 233 -1.46 5.66 23.00
N LEU A 234 -0.78 4.51 23.03
CA LEU A 234 0.12 4.15 24.13
C LEU A 234 1.29 5.14 24.25
N ALA A 235 1.89 5.53 23.13
CA ALA A 235 3.01 6.48 23.12
C ALA A 235 2.60 7.89 23.58
N GLU A 236 1.43 8.37 23.16
CA GLU A 236 0.89 9.67 23.59
C GLU A 236 0.56 9.69 25.08
N ARG A 237 0.04 8.57 25.62
CA ARG A 237 -0.38 8.48 27.03
C ARG A 237 0.77 8.20 28.00
N TYR A 238 1.71 7.35 27.62
CA TYR A 238 2.75 6.84 28.54
C TYR A 238 4.16 7.30 28.19
N GLY A 239 4.33 7.99 27.06
CA GLY A 239 5.62 8.38 26.54
C GLY A 239 6.16 7.36 25.53
N PRO A 240 6.79 7.83 24.44
CA PRO A 240 7.26 6.94 23.38
C PRO A 240 8.44 6.05 23.75
N GLU A 241 9.24 6.44 24.74
CA GLU A 241 10.30 5.63 25.32
C GLU A 241 9.75 4.33 25.93
N LYS A 242 8.48 4.31 26.36
CA LYS A 242 7.82 3.10 26.85
C LYS A 242 7.54 2.09 25.75
N VAL A 243 7.35 2.52 24.51
CA VAL A 243 7.27 1.62 23.36
C VAL A 243 8.61 0.90 23.13
N SER A 244 9.72 1.63 23.19
CA SER A 244 11.06 1.04 23.15
C SER A 244 11.31 0.10 24.34
N GLU A 245 10.90 0.50 25.54
CA GLU A 245 11.02 -0.33 26.74
C GLU A 245 10.25 -1.65 26.61
N PHE A 246 9.03 -1.59 26.07
CA PHE A 246 8.22 -2.77 25.80
C PHE A 246 8.93 -3.76 24.86
N VAL A 247 9.46 -3.29 23.72
CA VAL A 247 10.23 -4.14 22.79
C VAL A 247 11.44 -4.76 23.50
N ARG A 248 12.16 -3.97 24.32
CA ARG A 248 13.31 -4.52 25.08
C ARG A 248 12.90 -5.59 26.09
N ILE A 249 11.73 -5.46 26.71
CA ILE A 249 11.19 -6.43 27.67
C ILE A 249 10.80 -7.72 26.96
N VAL A 250 10.09 -7.65 25.83
CA VAL A 250 9.67 -8.83 25.06
C VAL A 250 10.90 -9.59 24.55
N GLY A 251 11.78 -8.91 23.82
CA GLY A 251 12.99 -9.53 23.27
C GLY A 251 14.01 -10.01 24.31
N GLY A 252 13.86 -9.64 25.59
CA GLY A 252 14.66 -10.16 26.71
C GLY A 252 13.96 -11.23 27.56
N SER A 253 12.68 -11.51 27.31
CA SER A 253 11.87 -12.44 28.11
C SER A 253 12.14 -13.90 27.71
N LEU A 254 12.27 -14.79 28.70
CA LEU A 254 12.32 -16.25 28.46
C LEU A 254 11.05 -16.78 27.77
N VAL A 255 9.92 -16.12 28.00
CA VAL A 255 8.62 -16.47 27.42
C VAL A 255 8.11 -15.24 26.65
N PRO A 256 8.45 -15.11 25.35
CA PRO A 256 8.27 -13.86 24.61
C PRO A 256 6.84 -13.59 24.15
N TYR A 257 5.89 -14.51 24.41
CA TYR A 257 4.47 -14.34 24.04
C TYR A 257 3.58 -13.83 25.20
N LEU A 258 4.15 -13.50 26.37
CA LEU A 258 3.42 -12.95 27.51
C LEU A 258 3.25 -11.42 27.38
N PHE A 259 2.62 -10.97 26.30
CA PHE A 259 2.52 -9.55 25.94
C PHE A 259 1.81 -8.70 27.00
N ASP A 260 0.78 -9.23 27.66
CA ASP A 260 0.08 -8.53 28.75
C ASP A 260 0.99 -8.25 29.95
N GLU A 261 1.93 -9.16 30.24
CA GLU A 261 2.90 -8.97 31.33
C GLU A 261 4.01 -8.00 30.93
N ALA A 262 4.50 -8.10 29.70
CA ALA A 262 5.44 -7.13 29.14
C ALA A 262 4.82 -5.72 29.14
N ALA A 263 3.54 -5.59 28.78
CA ALA A 263 2.80 -4.34 28.80
C ALA A 263 2.65 -3.78 30.22
N ARG A 264 2.31 -4.61 31.22
CA ARG A 264 2.25 -4.17 32.63
C ARG A 264 3.59 -3.61 33.11
N ARG A 265 4.70 -4.25 32.73
CA ARG A 265 6.05 -3.80 33.11
C ARG A 265 6.44 -2.50 32.42
N ALA A 266 6.11 -2.32 31.15
CA ALA A 266 6.47 -1.14 30.38
C ALA A 266 5.55 0.06 30.68
N PHE A 267 4.23 -0.15 30.59
CA PHE A 267 3.19 0.88 30.61
C PHE A 267 2.39 0.95 31.92
N GLY A 268 2.57 -0.01 32.84
CA GLY A 268 1.76 -0.09 34.07
C GLY A 268 0.35 -0.65 33.86
N ILE A 269 0.01 -1.10 32.65
CA ILE A 269 -1.31 -1.62 32.27
C ILE A 269 -1.14 -2.79 31.29
N SER A 270 -2.06 -3.76 31.33
CA SER A 270 -2.07 -4.83 30.33
C SER A 270 -2.64 -4.35 29.00
N PHE A 271 -2.24 -4.95 27.88
CA PHE A 271 -2.79 -4.57 26.57
C PHE A 271 -4.28 -4.85 26.48
N THR A 272 -4.75 -5.96 27.04
CA THR A 272 -6.19 -6.28 27.09
C THR A 272 -7.00 -5.15 27.70
N ARG A 273 -6.52 -4.56 28.81
CA ARG A 273 -7.22 -3.45 29.47
C ARG A 273 -7.03 -2.13 28.73
N ALA A 274 -5.81 -1.83 28.28
CA ALA A 274 -5.53 -0.61 27.53
C ALA A 274 -6.31 -0.54 26.21
N TRP A 275 -6.53 -1.67 25.54
CA TRP A 275 -7.34 -1.77 24.32
C TRP A 275 -8.80 -1.42 24.57
N GLY A 276 -9.38 -1.93 25.67
CA GLY A 276 -10.75 -1.58 26.07
C GLY A 276 -10.89 -0.10 26.44
N GLU A 277 -9.95 0.44 27.25
CA GLU A 277 -9.94 1.88 27.58
C GLU A 277 -9.78 2.75 26.31
N TRP A 278 -9.01 2.28 25.33
CA TRP A 278 -8.85 2.95 24.05
C TRP A 278 -10.17 2.93 23.25
N GLU A 279 -10.82 1.78 23.13
CA GLU A 279 -12.13 1.66 22.47
C GLU A 279 -13.17 2.63 23.07
N ASP A 280 -13.28 2.66 24.40
CA ASP A 280 -14.19 3.58 25.10
C ASP A 280 -13.87 5.05 24.77
N SER A 281 -12.58 5.40 24.72
CA SER A 281 -12.14 6.76 24.36
C SER A 281 -12.50 7.12 22.92
N LEU A 282 -12.39 6.19 21.98
CA LEU A 282 -12.76 6.40 20.58
C LEU A 282 -14.28 6.57 20.42
N ARG A 283 -15.07 5.76 21.14
CA ARG A 283 -16.54 5.89 21.15
C ARG A 283 -16.97 7.26 21.67
N ALA A 284 -16.34 7.73 22.75
CA ALA A 284 -16.59 9.06 23.31
C ALA A 284 -16.21 10.20 22.35
N ARG A 285 -15.16 10.01 21.53
CA ARG A 285 -14.71 10.99 20.53
C ARG A 285 -15.58 11.03 19.28
N TYR A 286 -15.91 9.87 18.70
CA TYR A 286 -16.50 9.79 17.36
C TYR A 286 -18.02 9.92 17.33
N ARG A 287 -18.74 9.44 18.36
CA ARG A 287 -20.21 9.52 18.36
C ARG A 287 -20.73 10.97 18.33
N PRO A 288 -20.21 11.91 19.14
CA PRO A 288 -20.66 13.31 19.07
C PRO A 288 -20.37 13.98 17.72
N LEU A 289 -19.25 13.62 17.08
CA LEU A 289 -18.91 14.11 15.74
C LEU A 289 -19.91 13.58 14.69
N ALA A 290 -20.25 12.30 14.74
CA ALA A 290 -21.24 11.73 13.83
C ALA A 290 -22.62 12.37 14.03
N ASP A 291 -23.03 12.62 15.27
CA ASP A 291 -24.31 13.25 15.58
C ASP A 291 -24.34 14.72 15.11
N SER A 292 -23.23 15.46 15.22
CA SER A 292 -23.16 16.84 14.73
C SER A 292 -23.22 16.93 13.21
N LEU A 293 -22.58 15.99 12.50
CA LEU A 293 -22.66 15.90 11.04
C LEU A 293 -24.07 15.55 10.58
N ARG A 294 -24.75 14.58 11.22
CA ARG A 294 -26.16 14.29 10.94
C ARG A 294 -27.05 15.51 11.16
N ALA A 295 -26.83 16.25 12.26
CA ALA A 295 -27.58 17.47 12.58
C ALA A 295 -27.33 18.61 11.57
N ALA A 296 -26.17 18.66 10.93
CA ALA A 296 -25.84 19.64 9.89
C ALA A 296 -26.58 19.38 8.56
N GLY A 297 -27.28 18.25 8.41
CA GLY A 297 -28.11 17.96 7.24
C GLY A 297 -27.32 17.51 6.02
N PHE A 298 -26.17 16.85 6.21
CA PHE A 298 -25.48 16.20 5.11
C PHE A 298 -26.41 15.18 4.44
N PRO A 299 -26.48 15.15 3.09
CA PRO A 299 -27.33 14.21 2.39
C PRO A 299 -26.86 12.78 2.67
N GLU A 300 -27.81 11.90 3.00
CA GLU A 300 -27.54 10.46 3.11
C GLU A 300 -27.20 9.90 1.73
N PRO A 301 -26.07 9.18 1.57
CA PRO A 301 -25.70 8.61 0.29
C PRO A 301 -26.70 7.51 -0.12
N GLU A 302 -27.04 7.46 -1.40
CA GLU A 302 -27.78 6.33 -1.97
C GLU A 302 -26.83 5.17 -2.26
N GLU A 303 -27.06 4.03 -1.60
CA GLU A 303 -26.30 2.80 -1.86
C GLU A 303 -26.71 2.17 -3.19
N LEU A 304 -25.86 2.28 -4.20
CA LEU A 304 -26.15 1.77 -5.55
C LEU A 304 -25.95 0.24 -5.69
N THR A 305 -25.09 -0.38 -4.88
CA THR A 305 -24.83 -1.82 -4.95
C THR A 305 -24.17 -2.37 -3.68
N ARG A 306 -24.58 -3.57 -3.27
CA ARG A 306 -23.91 -4.41 -2.24
C ARG A 306 -22.96 -5.44 -2.83
N ARG A 307 -22.86 -5.48 -4.16
CA ARG A 307 -22.16 -6.54 -4.89
C ARG A 307 -20.68 -6.19 -5.08
N GLY A 308 -19.91 -6.37 -4.01
CA GLY A 308 -18.45 -6.22 -3.99
C GLY A 308 -17.93 -6.18 -2.55
N ARG A 309 -16.84 -6.90 -2.28
CA ARG A 309 -15.99 -6.69 -1.10
C ARG A 309 -15.20 -5.39 -1.27
N TYR A 310 -14.71 -5.18 -2.50
CA TYR A 310 -14.20 -3.92 -3.00
C TYR A 310 -15.02 -3.53 -4.24
N ALA A 311 -15.43 -2.28 -4.33
CA ALA A 311 -16.09 -1.67 -5.49
C ALA A 311 -15.43 -0.31 -5.76
N LEU A 312 -14.58 -0.25 -6.78
CA LEU A 312 -13.65 0.85 -7.01
C LEU A 312 -13.85 1.46 -8.40
N PHE A 313 -13.43 2.72 -8.52
CA PHE A 313 -13.38 3.49 -9.76
C PHE A 313 -14.69 3.48 -10.58
N PRO A 314 -15.84 3.86 -9.99
CA PRO A 314 -17.10 3.95 -10.72
C PRO A 314 -17.03 5.01 -11.84
N ARG A 315 -17.50 4.66 -13.04
CA ARG A 315 -17.56 5.54 -14.22
C ARG A 315 -18.88 5.38 -14.96
N PHE A 316 -19.63 6.49 -15.10
CA PHE A 316 -20.85 6.50 -15.91
C PHE A 316 -20.51 6.32 -17.39
N ALA A 317 -21.39 5.60 -18.08
CA ALA A 317 -21.41 5.56 -19.54
C ALA A 317 -21.69 6.98 -20.09
N PRO A 318 -21.27 7.30 -21.33
CA PRO A 318 -21.45 8.63 -21.91
C PRO A 318 -22.90 9.11 -21.96
N ASP A 319 -23.87 8.21 -22.02
CA ASP A 319 -25.32 8.49 -22.02
C ASP A 319 -25.94 8.51 -20.60
N GLY A 320 -25.15 8.22 -19.56
CA GLY A 320 -25.60 8.12 -18.18
C GLY A 320 -26.45 6.88 -17.87
N ALA A 321 -26.68 5.97 -18.83
CA ALA A 321 -27.60 4.85 -18.67
C ALA A 321 -27.03 3.68 -17.85
N ALA A 322 -25.71 3.62 -17.70
CA ALA A 322 -25.01 2.59 -16.96
C ALA A 322 -23.79 3.13 -16.22
N LEU A 323 -23.38 2.41 -15.19
CA LEU A 323 -22.17 2.63 -14.41
C LEU A 323 -21.27 1.40 -14.55
N ALA A 324 -20.04 1.60 -15.00
CA ALA A 324 -19.00 0.58 -14.94
C ALA A 324 -18.18 0.78 -13.68
N TYR A 325 -17.83 -0.31 -13.01
CA TYR A 325 -16.95 -0.27 -11.85
C TYR A 325 -16.13 -1.55 -11.76
N SER A 326 -14.97 -1.44 -11.14
CA SER A 326 -14.09 -2.56 -10.87
C SER A 326 -14.44 -3.15 -9.52
N ALA A 327 -14.59 -4.48 -9.42
CA ALA A 327 -14.95 -5.06 -8.14
C ALA A 327 -14.44 -6.49 -7.95
N SER A 328 -14.15 -6.82 -6.70
CA SER A 328 -13.85 -8.17 -6.22
C SER A 328 -14.80 -8.49 -5.07
N THR A 329 -15.37 -9.69 -5.03
CA THR A 329 -16.20 -10.15 -3.90
C THR A 329 -15.38 -10.94 -2.87
N GLY A 330 -14.10 -11.20 -3.13
CA GLY A 330 -13.27 -12.12 -2.36
C GLY A 330 -13.67 -13.60 -2.46
N ARG A 331 -14.76 -13.91 -3.19
CA ARG A 331 -15.25 -15.28 -3.45
C ARG A 331 -15.29 -15.61 -4.94
N GLU A 332 -15.48 -14.59 -5.77
CA GLU A 332 -15.50 -14.67 -7.22
C GLU A 332 -14.24 -14.00 -7.79
N GLU A 333 -13.96 -14.29 -9.06
CA GLU A 333 -12.92 -13.60 -9.81
C GLU A 333 -13.17 -12.09 -9.80
N THR A 334 -12.09 -11.30 -9.70
CA THR A 334 -12.17 -9.86 -9.89
C THR A 334 -12.71 -9.56 -11.28
N ALA A 335 -13.60 -8.58 -11.42
CA ALA A 335 -14.25 -8.28 -12.69
C ALA A 335 -14.54 -6.79 -12.84
N THR A 336 -14.64 -6.34 -14.09
CA THR A 336 -15.42 -5.13 -14.40
C THR A 336 -16.89 -5.53 -14.39
N ARG A 337 -17.70 -4.74 -13.69
CA ARG A 337 -19.14 -4.92 -13.55
C ARG A 337 -19.88 -3.74 -14.15
N LEU A 338 -21.09 -3.99 -14.59
CA LEU A 338 -22.04 -2.97 -15.01
C LEU A 338 -23.22 -2.93 -14.06
N LEU A 339 -23.61 -1.72 -13.71
CA LEU A 339 -24.80 -1.41 -12.95
C LEU A 339 -25.66 -0.45 -13.75
N THR A 340 -26.94 -0.79 -13.94
CA THR A 340 -27.95 0.19 -14.38
C THR A 340 -28.55 0.81 -13.12
N PRO A 341 -28.74 2.14 -13.03
CA PRO A 341 -29.39 2.76 -11.88
C PRO A 341 -30.74 2.10 -11.56
N GLY A 342 -30.95 1.71 -10.29
CA GLY A 342 -32.12 0.95 -9.85
C GLY A 342 -32.18 -0.53 -10.28
N GLY A 343 -31.18 -1.01 -11.02
CA GLY A 343 -31.04 -2.38 -11.49
C GLY A 343 -30.02 -3.19 -10.70
N ALA A 344 -29.87 -4.48 -11.06
CA ALA A 344 -28.86 -5.35 -10.46
C ALA A 344 -27.51 -5.23 -11.18
N ALA A 345 -26.42 -5.24 -10.40
CA ALA A 345 -25.08 -5.31 -10.96
C ALA A 345 -24.81 -6.68 -11.60
N ARG A 346 -24.23 -6.67 -12.82
CA ARG A 346 -23.82 -7.87 -13.55
C ARG A 346 -22.34 -7.83 -13.91
N ASP A 347 -21.71 -9.00 -13.96
CA ASP A 347 -20.34 -9.12 -14.45
C ASP A 347 -20.30 -8.84 -15.94
N LEU A 348 -19.29 -8.05 -16.35
CA LEU A 348 -19.07 -7.76 -17.76
C LEU A 348 -17.89 -8.58 -18.30
N PHE A 349 -16.73 -8.52 -17.65
CA PHE A 349 -15.58 -9.37 -17.96
C PHE A 349 -14.65 -9.55 -16.76
N PRO A 350 -13.97 -10.70 -16.65
CA PRO A 350 -13.01 -10.95 -15.59
C PRO A 350 -11.72 -10.16 -15.76
N ARG A 351 -11.04 -9.92 -14.64
CA ARG A 351 -9.81 -9.14 -14.48
C ARG A 351 -8.89 -9.77 -13.46
N THR A 352 -7.60 -9.46 -13.59
CA THR A 352 -6.56 -9.89 -12.67
C THR A 352 -6.24 -8.86 -11.57
N SER A 353 -6.79 -7.65 -11.65
CA SER A 353 -6.55 -6.54 -10.72
C SER A 353 -7.74 -5.57 -10.71
N THR A 354 -7.76 -4.67 -9.72
CA THR A 354 -8.91 -3.79 -9.44
C THR A 354 -8.79 -2.36 -9.97
N GLY A 355 -7.81 -2.03 -10.82
CA GLY A 355 -7.59 -0.66 -11.34
C GLY A 355 -8.76 -0.07 -12.15
N PRO A 356 -8.73 1.19 -12.59
CA PRO A 356 -9.86 1.82 -13.26
C PRO A 356 -10.17 1.25 -14.66
N ALA A 357 -11.45 1.33 -15.03
CA ALA A 357 -11.94 1.09 -16.39
C ALA A 357 -12.75 2.33 -16.83
N ALA A 358 -12.51 2.79 -18.06
CA ALA A 358 -13.11 3.99 -18.60
C ALA A 358 -13.83 3.71 -19.91
N TRP A 359 -14.99 4.35 -20.09
CA TRP A 359 -15.80 4.20 -21.28
C TRP A 359 -15.17 4.87 -22.48
N LEU A 360 -15.19 4.20 -23.64
CA LEU A 360 -15.02 4.89 -24.91
C LEU A 360 -16.30 5.65 -25.26
N ARG A 361 -16.15 6.70 -26.08
CA ARG A 361 -17.25 7.55 -26.53
C ARG A 361 -18.37 6.80 -27.25
N ASP A 362 -18.08 5.62 -27.80
CA ASP A 362 -19.07 4.78 -28.45
C ASP A 362 -20.15 4.23 -27.49
N GLY A 363 -19.94 4.34 -26.16
CA GLY A 363 -20.83 3.81 -25.13
C GLY A 363 -20.97 2.27 -25.17
N ARG A 364 -20.10 1.58 -25.92
CA ARG A 364 -20.17 0.14 -26.21
C ARG A 364 -18.87 -0.58 -25.92
N SER A 365 -17.83 0.17 -25.61
CA SER A 365 -16.50 -0.34 -25.30
C SER A 365 -15.91 0.35 -24.09
N LEU A 366 -15.03 -0.34 -23.37
CA LEU A 366 -14.22 0.21 -22.30
C LEU A 366 -12.73 -0.01 -22.59
N VAL A 367 -11.91 0.91 -22.09
CA VAL A 367 -10.46 0.72 -21.94
C VAL A 367 -10.16 0.55 -20.47
N TYR A 368 -9.29 -0.40 -20.15
CA TYR A 368 -8.87 -0.67 -18.78
C TYR A 368 -7.42 -1.14 -18.76
N ALA A 369 -6.80 -1.04 -17.59
CA ALA A 369 -5.48 -1.60 -17.34
C ALA A 369 -5.60 -2.83 -16.44
N GLN A 370 -4.67 -3.77 -16.54
CA GLN A 370 -4.57 -4.85 -15.56
C GLN A 370 -3.16 -5.42 -15.46
N LEU A 371 -2.81 -5.94 -14.28
CA LEU A 371 -1.58 -6.66 -13.99
C LEU A 371 -1.59 -8.07 -14.59
N ASP A 372 -0.57 -8.41 -15.37
CA ASP A 372 -0.41 -9.76 -15.91
C ASP A 372 1.02 -10.27 -15.73
N TYR A 373 1.13 -11.58 -15.50
CA TYR A 373 2.42 -12.25 -15.56
C TYR A 373 2.97 -12.17 -16.98
N ARG A 374 4.12 -11.50 -17.13
CA ARG A 374 4.92 -11.55 -18.36
C ARG A 374 5.76 -12.83 -18.38
N ASP A 375 6.30 -13.16 -17.22
CA ASP A 375 7.11 -14.34 -16.94
C ASP A 375 7.01 -14.64 -15.43
N PRO A 376 7.64 -15.72 -14.91
CA PRO A 376 7.52 -16.08 -13.49
C PRO A 376 8.02 -15.02 -12.50
N TYR A 377 8.82 -14.04 -12.94
CA TYR A 377 9.44 -13.02 -12.10
C TYR A 377 8.86 -11.63 -12.34
N ARG A 378 8.08 -11.41 -13.40
CA ARG A 378 7.62 -10.08 -13.81
C ARG A 378 6.11 -9.99 -13.93
N ILE A 379 5.52 -9.03 -13.23
CA ILE A 379 4.09 -8.74 -13.24
C ILE A 379 3.91 -7.30 -13.70
N PHE A 380 3.50 -7.12 -14.96
CA PHE A 380 3.39 -5.79 -15.56
C PHE A 380 1.96 -5.46 -15.96
N SER A 381 1.62 -4.18 -15.87
CA SER A 381 0.35 -3.64 -16.31
C SER A 381 0.36 -3.34 -17.81
N ASP A 382 -0.73 -3.68 -18.48
CA ASP A 382 -0.98 -3.30 -19.87
C ASP A 382 -2.41 -2.83 -20.09
N LEU A 383 -2.61 -2.05 -21.15
CA LEU A 383 -3.92 -1.60 -21.58
C LEU A 383 -4.63 -2.66 -22.42
N TYR A 384 -5.94 -2.73 -22.18
CA TYR A 384 -6.88 -3.61 -22.86
C TYR A 384 -8.12 -2.82 -23.26
N ARG A 385 -8.76 -3.28 -24.34
CA ARG A 385 -10.09 -2.87 -24.75
C ARG A 385 -11.05 -4.03 -24.58
N ALA A 386 -12.25 -3.77 -24.09
CA ALA A 386 -13.34 -4.73 -24.06
C ALA A 386 -14.63 -4.13 -24.63
N ASP A 387 -15.46 -4.96 -25.26
CA ASP A 387 -16.84 -4.59 -25.63
C ASP A 387 -17.87 -5.07 -24.59
N LEU A 388 -19.12 -4.61 -24.73
CA LEU A 388 -20.21 -5.03 -23.84
C LEU A 388 -20.59 -6.52 -23.95
N GLY A 389 -20.09 -7.22 -24.97
CA GLY A 389 -20.23 -8.67 -25.12
C GLY A 389 -19.10 -9.46 -24.46
N GLY A 390 -18.14 -8.79 -23.80
CA GLY A 390 -17.01 -9.41 -23.12
C GLY A 390 -15.84 -9.79 -24.02
N ARG A 391 -15.85 -9.42 -25.32
CA ARG A 391 -14.69 -9.63 -26.19
C ARG A 391 -13.60 -8.64 -25.82
N ARG A 392 -12.39 -9.15 -25.60
CA ARG A 392 -11.24 -8.40 -25.10
C ARG A 392 -10.10 -8.42 -26.13
N ALA A 393 -9.40 -7.30 -26.25
CA ALA A 393 -8.19 -7.16 -27.05
C ALA A 393 -7.12 -6.40 -26.26
N ARG A 394 -5.89 -6.91 -26.26
CA ARG A 394 -4.74 -6.27 -25.63
C ARG A 394 -4.19 -5.17 -26.54
N LEU A 395 -4.06 -3.95 -26.02
CA LEU A 395 -3.60 -2.78 -26.75
C LEU A 395 -2.09 -2.56 -26.61
N THR A 396 -1.51 -2.87 -25.44
CA THR A 396 -0.07 -2.71 -25.17
C THR A 396 0.56 -4.01 -24.65
N ARG A 397 1.88 -4.16 -24.76
CA ARG A 397 2.60 -5.35 -24.29
C ARG A 397 3.86 -4.97 -23.54
N GLY A 398 3.89 -5.26 -22.23
CA GLY A 398 4.98 -4.90 -21.34
C GLY A 398 5.22 -3.40 -21.28
N ALA A 399 4.18 -2.60 -21.54
CA ALA A 399 4.29 -1.15 -21.56
C ALA A 399 4.24 -0.52 -20.17
N ARG A 400 3.77 -1.27 -19.16
CA ARG A 400 3.68 -0.85 -17.75
C ARG A 400 2.79 0.37 -17.59
N ILE A 401 1.59 0.27 -18.16
CA ILE A 401 0.63 1.39 -18.27
C ILE A 401 -0.60 1.09 -17.43
N ALA A 402 -1.01 2.08 -16.64
CA ALA A 402 -2.17 2.03 -15.76
C ALA A 402 -3.04 3.29 -15.90
N GLU A 403 -4.19 3.28 -15.24
CA GLU A 403 -5.06 4.45 -15.06
C GLU A 403 -5.52 5.15 -16.36
N PRO A 404 -6.05 4.40 -17.34
CA PRO A 404 -6.43 4.98 -18.62
C PRO A 404 -7.67 5.88 -18.52
N ASP A 405 -7.61 7.00 -19.23
CA ASP A 405 -8.76 7.85 -19.51
C ASP A 405 -8.79 8.24 -21.01
N PRO A 406 -9.83 7.85 -21.77
CA PRO A 406 -9.93 8.09 -23.20
C PRO A 406 -10.12 9.57 -23.56
N SER A 407 -9.46 10.02 -24.63
CA SER A 407 -9.69 11.36 -25.17
C SER A 407 -11.13 11.48 -25.73
N PRO A 408 -11.76 12.68 -25.67
CA PRO A 408 -13.12 12.87 -26.17
C PRO A 408 -13.29 12.61 -27.67
N ASP A 409 -12.22 12.63 -28.46
CA ASP A 409 -12.24 12.24 -29.88
C ASP A 409 -12.24 10.72 -30.10
N GLY A 410 -12.03 9.92 -29.04
CA GLY A 410 -11.98 8.46 -29.06
C GLY A 410 -10.76 7.87 -29.76
N ARG A 411 -9.72 8.67 -30.05
CA ARG A 411 -8.52 8.22 -30.80
C ARG A 411 -7.38 7.80 -29.89
N SER A 412 -7.32 8.33 -28.69
CA SER A 412 -6.21 8.10 -27.76
C SER A 412 -6.67 7.99 -26.32
N VAL A 413 -5.73 7.66 -25.44
CA VAL A 413 -5.92 7.54 -24.00
C VAL A 413 -4.79 8.29 -23.32
N VAL A 414 -5.10 9.11 -22.31
CA VAL A 414 -4.09 9.54 -21.34
C VAL A 414 -3.97 8.45 -20.26
N ALA A 415 -2.76 8.14 -19.83
CA ALA A 415 -2.50 7.10 -18.85
C ALA A 415 -1.21 7.38 -18.08
N VAL A 416 -0.97 6.62 -17.02
CA VAL A 416 0.27 6.62 -16.24
C VAL A 416 1.15 5.47 -16.70
N GLN A 417 2.44 5.72 -16.91
CA GLN A 417 3.44 4.71 -17.26
C GLN A 417 4.55 4.66 -16.21
N ASP A 418 4.88 3.46 -15.72
CA ASP A 418 6.04 3.25 -14.85
C ASP A 418 7.35 3.26 -15.64
N VAL A 419 8.33 4.02 -15.14
CA VAL A 419 9.66 4.17 -15.74
C VAL A 419 10.71 4.28 -14.64
N GLY A 420 11.46 3.20 -14.41
CA GLY A 420 12.70 3.24 -13.62
C GLY A 420 12.51 3.68 -12.17
N GLY A 421 11.46 3.20 -11.50
CA GLY A 421 11.15 3.55 -10.11
C GLY A 421 10.48 4.91 -9.90
N THR A 422 9.95 5.49 -10.97
CA THR A 422 8.98 6.60 -10.93
C THR A 422 7.94 6.37 -12.02
N ASN A 423 7.05 7.33 -12.26
CA ASN A 423 6.05 7.28 -13.31
C ASN A 423 6.03 8.57 -14.15
N VAL A 424 5.37 8.49 -15.31
CA VAL A 424 5.13 9.62 -16.22
C VAL A 424 3.73 9.55 -16.80
N LEU A 425 3.21 10.70 -17.26
CA LEU A 425 2.01 10.72 -18.10
C LEU A 425 2.37 10.37 -19.53
N VAL A 426 1.53 9.54 -20.15
CA VAL A 426 1.65 9.14 -21.55
C VAL A 426 0.32 9.30 -22.28
N ARG A 427 0.42 9.48 -23.59
CA ARG A 427 -0.68 9.35 -24.54
C ARG A 427 -0.50 8.05 -25.31
N VAL A 428 -1.51 7.20 -25.32
CA VAL A 428 -1.54 5.94 -26.07
C VAL A 428 -2.52 6.08 -27.24
N ASP A 429 -2.06 5.78 -28.45
CA ASP A 429 -2.93 5.70 -29.63
C ASP A 429 -3.73 4.39 -29.62
N LEU A 430 -5.06 4.49 -29.73
CA LEU A 430 -5.95 3.32 -29.59
C LEU A 430 -5.95 2.39 -30.81
N ALA A 431 -5.51 2.86 -31.98
CA ALA A 431 -5.47 2.06 -33.20
C ALA A 431 -4.17 1.24 -33.30
N THR A 432 -3.05 1.83 -32.87
CA THR A 432 -1.70 1.28 -33.05
C THR A 432 -1.07 0.78 -31.76
N GLY A 433 -1.55 1.21 -30.59
CA GLY A 433 -0.90 0.98 -29.30
C GLY A 433 0.37 1.79 -29.08
N ALA A 434 0.67 2.77 -29.96
CA ALA A 434 1.86 3.60 -29.86
C ALA A 434 1.79 4.50 -28.61
N VAL A 435 2.89 4.53 -27.85
CA VAL A 435 3.00 5.29 -26.59
C VAL A 435 3.87 6.52 -26.81
N ARG A 436 3.34 7.70 -26.46
CA ARG A 436 4.06 8.98 -26.47
C ARG A 436 4.09 9.57 -25.06
N ARG A 437 5.27 9.92 -24.56
CA ARG A 437 5.42 10.61 -23.27
C ARG A 437 4.94 12.05 -23.33
N LEU A 438 4.28 12.49 -22.26
CA LEU A 438 3.80 13.86 -22.04
C LEU A 438 4.64 14.58 -20.97
N THR A 439 5.10 13.86 -19.96
CA THR A 439 5.95 14.41 -18.88
C THR A 439 7.32 13.71 -18.81
N GLN A 440 8.25 14.32 -18.07
CA GLN A 440 9.58 13.76 -17.84
C GLN A 440 9.60 12.94 -16.54
N PRO A 441 10.37 11.84 -16.47
CA PRO A 441 10.50 11.06 -15.26
C PRO A 441 11.28 11.84 -14.20
N SER A 442 10.75 11.85 -12.97
CA SER A 442 11.38 12.48 -11.82
C SER A 442 11.07 11.66 -10.57
N TYR A 443 12.05 11.45 -9.68
CA TYR A 443 11.76 10.82 -8.38
C TYR A 443 11.11 11.77 -7.38
N ASP A 444 11.11 13.06 -7.70
CA ASP A 444 10.58 14.13 -6.85
C ASP A 444 9.20 14.61 -7.34
N GLU A 445 8.63 13.92 -8.33
CA GLU A 445 7.34 14.25 -8.93
C GLU A 445 6.70 12.99 -9.52
N GLN A 446 5.45 12.72 -9.15
CA GLN A 446 4.68 11.55 -9.59
C GLN A 446 3.28 11.98 -10.01
N TRP A 447 2.69 11.24 -10.94
CA TRP A 447 1.41 11.53 -11.56
C TRP A 447 0.44 10.38 -11.34
N SER A 448 -0.83 10.71 -11.09
CA SER A 448 -1.90 9.71 -10.93
C SER A 448 -3.25 10.25 -11.40
N LEU A 449 -4.10 9.31 -11.77
CA LEU A 449 -5.52 9.44 -12.11
C LEU A 449 -5.83 10.56 -13.11
N PRO A 450 -5.18 10.58 -14.29
CA PRO A 450 -5.45 11.62 -15.29
C PRO A 450 -6.88 11.52 -15.83
N ARG A 451 -7.54 12.67 -16.03
CA ARG A 451 -8.88 12.78 -16.61
C ARG A 451 -8.95 13.86 -17.68
N TRP A 452 -9.38 13.49 -18.87
CA TRP A 452 -9.72 14.42 -19.93
C TRP A 452 -10.91 15.29 -19.53
N ALA A 453 -10.79 16.59 -19.82
CA ALA A 453 -11.95 17.46 -19.84
C ALA A 453 -12.90 17.02 -20.97
N PRO A 454 -14.23 17.17 -20.82
CA PRO A 454 -15.20 16.86 -21.87
C PRO A 454 -14.93 17.58 -23.20
N THR A 455 -14.32 18.75 -23.13
CA THR A 455 -13.90 19.59 -24.27
C THR A 455 -12.68 19.05 -25.04
N GLY A 456 -11.84 18.22 -24.39
CA GLY A 456 -10.65 17.62 -24.99
C GLY A 456 -9.43 18.55 -25.10
N ASP A 457 -9.49 19.75 -24.52
CA ASP A 457 -8.42 20.74 -24.52
C ASP A 457 -7.59 20.76 -23.23
N ARG A 458 -7.99 19.99 -22.21
CA ARG A 458 -7.40 19.99 -20.87
C ARG A 458 -7.43 18.60 -20.24
N ILE A 459 -6.50 18.36 -19.33
CA ILE A 459 -6.40 17.12 -18.53
C ILE A 459 -6.23 17.51 -17.07
N ALA A 460 -7.11 17.04 -16.18
CA ALA A 460 -6.93 17.16 -14.73
C ALA A 460 -6.18 15.93 -14.21
N VAL A 461 -5.19 16.12 -13.34
CA VAL A 461 -4.32 15.05 -12.85
C VAL A 461 -3.98 15.32 -11.40
N ALA A 462 -3.87 14.26 -10.59
CA ALA A 462 -3.29 14.39 -9.26
C ALA A 462 -1.76 14.23 -9.34
N ARG A 463 -1.05 15.14 -8.70
CA ARG A 463 0.41 15.30 -8.81
C ARG A 463 1.01 15.31 -7.42
N TRP A 464 1.80 14.28 -7.12
CA TRP A 464 2.64 14.30 -5.93
C TRP A 464 3.97 15.00 -6.25
N ARG A 465 4.47 15.82 -5.33
CA ARG A 465 5.80 16.43 -5.36
C ARG A 465 6.54 16.19 -4.06
N ALA A 466 7.86 16.12 -4.15
CA ALA A 466 8.74 15.99 -3.00
C ALA A 466 8.42 17.02 -1.91
N GLY A 467 8.48 16.58 -0.65
CA GLY A 467 7.98 17.36 0.49
C GLY A 467 6.53 17.04 0.86
N GLY A 468 5.85 16.21 0.05
CA GLY A 468 4.56 15.59 0.33
C GLY A 468 3.36 16.41 -0.11
N TYR A 469 3.52 17.22 -1.15
CA TYR A 469 2.42 17.97 -1.75
C TYR A 469 1.70 17.05 -2.72
N PHE A 470 0.42 16.80 -2.50
CA PHE A 470 -0.40 15.97 -3.38
C PHE A 470 -1.52 16.86 -3.91
N ASP A 471 -1.25 17.49 -5.05
CA ASP A 471 -2.06 18.59 -5.58
C ASP A 471 -2.87 18.14 -6.80
N VAL A 472 -4.01 18.77 -7.04
CA VAL A 472 -4.72 18.65 -8.33
C VAL A 472 -4.23 19.75 -9.28
N VAL A 473 -3.79 19.35 -10.47
CA VAL A 473 -3.30 20.25 -11.51
C VAL A 473 -4.04 20.02 -12.83
N VAL A 474 -4.09 21.07 -13.67
CA VAL A 474 -4.65 21.02 -15.02
C VAL A 474 -3.54 21.22 -16.03
N LEU A 475 -3.45 20.32 -17.01
CA LEU A 475 -2.48 20.32 -18.10
C LEU A 475 -3.18 20.53 -19.44
N ASP A 476 -2.41 20.96 -20.45
CA ASP A 476 -2.82 20.86 -21.86
C ASP A 476 -2.60 19.42 -22.40
N PRO A 477 -3.13 19.11 -23.60
CA PRO A 477 -2.99 17.79 -24.24
C PRO A 477 -1.53 17.35 -24.48
N GLU A 478 -0.59 18.30 -24.44
CA GLU A 478 0.83 18.09 -24.65
C GLU A 478 1.61 17.87 -23.34
N GLY A 479 0.94 17.96 -22.18
CA GLY A 479 1.53 17.68 -20.87
C GLY A 479 2.14 18.90 -20.18
N ARG A 480 1.88 20.12 -20.66
CA ARG A 480 2.31 21.34 -19.96
C ARG A 480 1.27 21.71 -18.92
N VAL A 481 1.71 21.95 -17.69
CA VAL A 481 0.87 22.46 -16.60
C VAL A 481 0.36 23.86 -16.95
N LEU A 482 -0.95 24.01 -17.01
CA LEU A 482 -1.66 25.27 -17.26
C LEU A 482 -2.03 25.98 -15.96
N ARG A 483 -2.47 25.21 -14.95
CA ARG A 483 -2.95 25.73 -13.66
C ARG A 483 -2.74 24.70 -12.55
N GLU A 484 -2.26 25.14 -11.40
CA GLU A 484 -2.32 24.36 -10.15
C GLU A 484 -3.62 24.75 -9.43
N LEU A 485 -4.53 23.79 -9.20
CA LEU A 485 -5.83 24.06 -8.56
C LEU A 485 -5.71 24.10 -7.04
N THR A 486 -4.83 23.26 -6.51
CA THR A 486 -4.46 23.23 -5.10
C THR A 486 -2.95 23.35 -4.93
N HIS A 487 -2.55 23.77 -3.73
CA HIS A 487 -1.16 23.99 -3.35
C HIS A 487 -1.07 24.06 -1.82
N ASP A 488 -1.37 22.94 -1.16
CA ASP A 488 -1.29 22.85 0.30
C ASP A 488 -0.78 21.46 0.76
N ARG A 489 -0.88 21.17 2.06
CA ARG A 489 -0.37 19.93 2.67
C ARG A 489 -1.42 18.82 2.71
N ALA A 490 -2.65 19.10 2.29
CA ALA A 490 -3.69 18.11 2.17
C ALA A 490 -3.36 17.14 1.03
N VAL A 491 -3.96 15.96 1.10
CA VAL A 491 -3.95 15.00 0.01
C VAL A 491 -5.13 15.28 -0.90
N ASP A 492 -4.89 16.02 -1.99
CA ASP A 492 -5.89 16.30 -3.01
C ASP A 492 -5.80 15.31 -4.18
N ASN A 493 -6.78 14.42 -4.33
CA ASN A 493 -6.68 13.30 -5.27
C ASN A 493 -7.98 13.04 -6.06
N GLU A 494 -7.93 12.06 -6.96
CA GLU A 494 -9.06 11.53 -7.72
C GLU A 494 -9.88 12.60 -8.48
N PRO A 495 -9.23 13.49 -9.26
CA PRO A 495 -9.96 14.53 -9.97
C PRO A 495 -11.00 13.94 -10.93
N ALA A 496 -12.09 14.67 -11.12
CA ALA A 496 -13.14 14.38 -12.10
C ALA A 496 -13.75 15.69 -12.60
N TRP A 497 -14.04 15.78 -13.90
CA TRP A 497 -14.67 16.96 -14.49
C TRP A 497 -16.19 16.92 -14.33
N SER A 498 -16.81 18.07 -14.11
CA SER A 498 -18.25 18.21 -14.36
C SER A 498 -18.55 18.04 -15.86
N PRO A 499 -19.76 17.59 -16.24
CA PRO A 499 -20.10 17.36 -17.65
C PRO A 499 -19.96 18.59 -18.56
N ASP A 500 -20.13 19.79 -18.01
CA ASP A 500 -19.96 21.07 -18.69
C ASP A 500 -18.51 21.58 -18.70
N GLY A 501 -17.59 20.89 -18.03
CA GLY A 501 -16.17 21.26 -17.92
C GLY A 501 -15.89 22.50 -17.06
N ARG A 502 -16.89 23.00 -16.31
CA ARG A 502 -16.76 24.16 -15.42
C ARG A 502 -16.02 23.83 -14.13
N TYR A 503 -16.31 22.68 -13.54
CA TYR A 503 -15.77 22.26 -12.26
C TYR A 503 -14.81 21.10 -12.40
N VAL A 504 -13.79 21.08 -11.54
CA VAL A 504 -13.04 19.87 -11.20
C VAL A 504 -13.41 19.49 -9.79
N VAL A 505 -14.03 18.32 -9.64
CA VAL A 505 -14.34 17.70 -8.35
C VAL A 505 -13.20 16.77 -7.96
N PHE A 506 -12.83 16.73 -6.68
CA PHE A 506 -11.71 15.94 -6.18
C PHE A 506 -11.88 15.66 -4.69
N SER A 507 -11.23 14.63 -4.17
CA SER A 507 -11.17 14.35 -2.74
C SER A 507 -10.07 15.16 -2.08
N SER A 508 -10.28 15.62 -0.85
CA SER A 508 -9.26 16.34 -0.07
C SER A 508 -9.46 16.10 1.42
N ASP A 509 -8.38 15.96 2.16
CA ASP A 509 -8.38 15.80 3.61
C ASP A 509 -8.01 17.08 4.38
N ARG A 510 -8.09 18.25 3.74
CA ARG A 510 -7.69 19.57 4.30
C ARG A 510 -8.34 19.96 5.63
N THR A 511 -9.46 19.33 5.99
CA THR A 511 -10.19 19.54 7.25
C THR A 511 -9.83 18.50 8.33
N GLY A 512 -8.91 17.57 8.03
CA GLY A 512 -8.62 16.39 8.85
C GLY A 512 -9.60 15.23 8.61
N ILE A 513 -10.56 15.41 7.70
CA ILE A 513 -11.48 14.38 7.23
C ILE A 513 -11.50 14.45 5.71
N THR A 514 -11.38 13.30 5.04
CA THR A 514 -11.45 13.25 3.59
C THR A 514 -12.88 13.55 3.12
N ASP A 515 -13.04 14.66 2.39
CA ASP A 515 -14.30 15.16 1.85
C ASP A 515 -14.18 15.43 0.33
N LEU A 516 -15.32 15.66 -0.33
CA LEU A 516 -15.38 16.06 -1.74
C LEU A 516 -15.39 17.58 -1.88
N TYR A 517 -14.54 18.10 -2.76
CA TYR A 517 -14.46 19.51 -3.08
C TYR A 517 -14.61 19.74 -4.57
N ALA A 518 -15.11 20.92 -4.95
CA ALA A 518 -15.23 21.35 -6.32
C ALA A 518 -14.46 22.67 -6.53
N TYR A 519 -13.61 22.71 -7.54
CA TYR A 519 -12.92 23.92 -7.98
C TYR A 519 -13.64 24.51 -9.20
N ASP A 520 -14.06 25.77 -9.14
CA ASP A 520 -14.65 26.49 -10.28
C ASP A 520 -13.55 27.07 -11.17
N LEU A 521 -13.57 26.73 -12.46
CA LEU A 521 -12.58 27.19 -13.43
C LEU A 521 -13.00 28.46 -14.18
N GLN A 522 -14.20 28.98 -13.93
CA GLN A 522 -14.69 30.23 -14.51
C GLN A 522 -14.21 31.49 -13.79
#